data_AF-A0A6N8FGW3-F1
#
_entry.id   AF-A0A6N8FGW3-F1
#
_cell.length_a   1.000
_cell.length_b   1.000
_cell.length_c   1.000
_cell.angle_alpha   90.00
_cell.angle_beta   90.00
_cell.angle_gamma   90.00
#
_symmetry.space_group_name_H-M   'P 1'
#
loop_
_entity.id
_entity.type
_entity.pdbx_description
1 polymer ?
#
loop_
_entity_poly.entity_id
_entity_poly.type
_entity_poly.pdbx_seq_one_letter_code
_entity_poly.pdbx_strand_id
1 'polypeptide(L)'
;MKKLNKRKLLISVLVIVFVLIAITWQFPFSTLSLHKQIRYNPDNIVMGQYLANLDEFTQLYEDQPADDYMTAQVQSLMKLYELPWLNSKETAQVDQDVLSNTLFKIQSNRKIVTELIFREEYDQTTKMYLQSLLENILRLEEEVIKLKHSQTFTKNQLKRVTGNVHGYLWSHLDAVKTFYTSYKSEYEYSN
;
A
#
# COMPACT_ATOMS: atom_id res chain seq x y z
N MET A 1 2.82 58.24 4.14
CA MET A 1 2.31 56.91 3.77
C MET A 1 1.75 56.95 2.35
N LYS A 2 2.36 56.26 1.37
CA LYS A 2 1.84 56.18 0.00
C LYS A 2 0.54 55.36 0.01
N LYS A 3 -0.60 55.93 -0.40
CA LYS A 3 -1.85 55.18 -0.59
C LYS A 3 -1.60 54.08 -1.64
N LEU A 4 -1.59 52.82 -1.20
CA LEU A 4 -1.56 51.68 -2.11
C LEU A 4 -2.74 51.80 -3.06
N ASN A 5 -2.45 51.73 -4.37
CA ASN A 5 -3.48 51.83 -5.39
C ASN A 5 -4.35 50.57 -5.31
N LYS A 6 -5.60 50.71 -4.86
CA LYS A 6 -6.53 49.59 -4.60
C LYS A 6 -6.61 48.61 -5.77
N ARG A 7 -6.49 49.10 -7.01
CA ARG A 7 -6.46 48.29 -8.23
C ARG A 7 -5.22 47.38 -8.33
N LYS A 8 -4.04 47.88 -7.97
CA LYS A 8 -2.80 47.08 -7.96
C LYS A 8 -2.85 46.02 -6.86
N LEU A 9 -3.36 46.36 -5.68
CA LEU A 9 -3.53 45.41 -4.59
C LEU A 9 -4.51 44.29 -4.96
N LEU A 10 -5.63 44.63 -5.60
CA LEU A 10 -6.61 43.64 -6.08
C LEU A 10 -6.02 42.70 -7.15
N ILE A 11 -5.22 43.22 -8.08
CA ILE A 11 -4.51 42.40 -9.08
C ILE A 11 -3.52 41.44 -8.38
N SER A 12 -2.73 41.94 -7.42
CA SER A 12 -1.79 41.09 -6.67
C SER A 12 -2.51 39.96 -5.92
N VAL A 13 -3.64 40.25 -5.28
CA VAL A 13 -4.46 39.23 -4.61
C VAL A 13 -4.99 38.19 -5.60
N LEU A 14 -5.51 38.62 -6.75
CA LEU A 14 -5.99 37.71 -7.81
C LEU A 14 -4.87 36.78 -8.31
N VAL A 15 -3.66 37.29 -8.51
CA VAL A 15 -2.52 36.48 -8.93
C VAL A 15 -2.17 35.43 -7.87
N ILE A 16 -2.15 35.82 -6.59
CA ILE A 16 -1.89 34.88 -5.49
C ILE A 16 -2.95 33.76 -5.45
N VAL A 17 -4.23 34.13 -5.55
CA VAL A 17 -5.34 33.15 -5.59
C VAL A 17 -5.18 32.20 -6.77
N PHE A 18 -4.86 32.71 -7.96
CA PHE A 18 -4.65 31.88 -9.15
C PHE A 18 -3.48 30.90 -8.96
N VAL A 19 -2.38 31.34 -8.37
CA VAL A 19 -1.22 30.48 -8.07
C VAL A 19 -1.59 29.38 -7.06
N LEU A 20 -2.34 29.70 -6.01
CA LEU A 20 -2.77 28.70 -5.02
C LEU A 20 -3.71 27.64 -5.63
N ILE A 21 -4.60 28.05 -6.55
CA ILE A 21 -5.46 27.11 -7.30
C ILE A 21 -4.60 26.21 -8.19
N ALA A 22 -3.62 26.77 -8.92
CA ALA A 22 -2.72 26.00 -9.76
C ALA A 22 -1.88 24.99 -8.95
N ILE A 23 -1.37 25.39 -7.78
CA ILE A 23 -0.64 24.49 -6.87
C ILE A 23 -1.55 23.39 -6.35
N THR A 24 -2.75 23.72 -5.88
CA THR A 24 -3.74 22.73 -5.39
C THR A 24 -4.10 21.74 -6.49
N TRP A 25 -4.20 22.20 -7.74
CA TRP A 25 -4.51 21.33 -8.86
C TRP A 25 -3.32 20.46 -9.30
N GLN A 26 -2.09 20.93 -9.28
CA GLN A 26 -0.94 20.17 -9.78
C GLN A 26 -0.25 19.31 -8.71
N PHE A 27 -0.20 19.80 -7.47
CA PHE A 27 0.54 19.23 -6.34
C PHE A 27 -0.39 19.03 -5.13
N PRO A 28 -1.25 18.00 -5.15
CA PRO A 28 -2.32 17.87 -4.16
C PRO A 28 -1.79 17.70 -2.72
N PHE A 29 -0.60 17.10 -2.53
CA PHE A 29 0.03 16.99 -1.21
C PHE A 29 0.97 18.16 -0.85
N SER A 30 1.03 19.22 -1.65
CA SER A 30 1.81 20.41 -1.31
C SER A 30 1.36 21.00 0.02
N THR A 31 2.29 21.60 0.77
CA THR A 31 1.98 22.31 2.02
C THR A 31 0.96 23.43 1.82
N LEU A 32 0.96 24.03 0.62
CA LEU A 32 0.06 25.12 0.20
C LEU A 32 -1.24 24.63 -0.48
N SER A 33 -1.37 23.32 -0.70
CA SER A 33 -2.61 22.75 -1.26
C SER A 33 -3.74 22.83 -0.23
N LEU A 34 -4.91 23.27 -0.68
CA LEU A 34 -6.13 23.30 0.14
C LEU A 34 -6.73 21.90 0.36
N HIS A 35 -6.48 20.96 -0.56
CA HIS A 35 -7.03 19.60 -0.52
C HIS A 35 -5.90 18.58 -0.56
N LYS A 36 -5.44 18.14 0.62
CA LYS A 36 -4.30 17.21 0.79
C LYS A 36 -4.74 15.75 0.67
N GLN A 37 -5.31 15.41 -0.48
CA GLN A 37 -5.81 14.07 -0.77
C GLN A 37 -5.62 13.73 -2.24
N ILE A 38 -5.44 12.43 -2.52
CA ILE A 38 -5.48 11.90 -3.89
C ILE A 38 -6.73 11.04 -4.07
N ARG A 39 -7.19 10.96 -5.32
CA ARG A 39 -8.21 10.00 -5.73
C ARG A 39 -7.52 8.81 -6.37
N TYR A 40 -7.60 7.65 -5.73
CA TYR A 40 -7.17 6.40 -6.31
C TYR A 40 -8.36 5.76 -7.03
N ASN A 41 -8.22 5.56 -8.33
CA ASN A 41 -9.22 4.87 -9.14
C ASN A 41 -8.55 3.61 -9.72
N PRO A 42 -8.82 2.42 -9.17
CA PRO A 42 -8.24 1.20 -9.67
C PRO A 42 -8.80 0.85 -11.05
N ASP A 43 -8.02 0.09 -11.82
CA ASP A 43 -8.54 -0.52 -13.03
C ASP A 43 -9.45 -1.70 -12.63
N ASN A 44 -10.69 -1.71 -13.11
CA ASN A 44 -11.70 -2.68 -12.71
C ASN A 44 -11.34 -4.13 -13.07
N ILE A 45 -10.62 -4.35 -14.17
CA ILE A 45 -10.22 -5.69 -14.62
C ILE A 45 -9.11 -6.19 -13.71
N VAL A 46 -8.08 -5.37 -13.52
CA VAL A 46 -6.93 -5.66 -12.66
C VAL A 46 -7.40 -5.90 -11.21
N MET A 47 -8.28 -5.04 -10.69
CA MET A 47 -8.84 -5.19 -9.34
C MET A 47 -9.74 -6.42 -9.23
N GLY A 48 -10.49 -6.76 -10.28
CA GLY A 48 -11.28 -8.00 -10.30
C GLY A 48 -10.43 -9.26 -10.16
N GLN A 49 -9.28 -9.31 -10.85
CA GLN A 49 -8.33 -10.40 -10.74
C GLN A 49 -7.67 -10.46 -9.35
N TYR A 50 -7.26 -9.31 -8.83
CA TYR A 50 -6.70 -9.20 -7.49
C TYR A 50 -7.66 -9.75 -6.42
N LEU A 51 -8.92 -9.31 -6.44
CA LEU A 51 -9.95 -9.75 -5.50
C LEU A 51 -10.23 -11.26 -5.60
N ALA A 52 -10.25 -11.80 -6.83
CA ALA A 52 -10.44 -13.24 -7.03
C ALA A 52 -9.27 -14.05 -6.44
N ASN A 53 -8.03 -13.60 -6.63
CA ASN A 53 -6.84 -14.25 -6.06
C ASN A 53 -6.81 -14.14 -4.53
N LEU A 54 -7.24 -13.00 -3.98
CA LEU A 54 -7.38 -12.79 -2.55
C LEU A 54 -8.43 -13.72 -1.93
N ASP A 55 -9.58 -13.87 -2.58
CA ASP A 55 -10.66 -14.78 -2.16
C ASP A 55 -10.22 -16.25 -2.22
N GLU A 56 -9.61 -16.66 -3.33
CA GLU A 56 -9.05 -18.02 -3.50
C GLU A 56 -8.01 -18.33 -2.42
N PHE A 57 -7.11 -17.39 -2.12
CA PHE A 57 -6.12 -17.60 -1.08
C PHE A 57 -6.74 -17.64 0.32
N THR A 58 -7.79 -16.85 0.56
CA THR A 58 -8.51 -16.81 1.84
C THR A 58 -9.15 -18.16 2.16
N GLN A 59 -9.76 -18.80 1.17
CA GLN A 59 -10.34 -20.14 1.30
C GLN A 59 -9.31 -21.22 1.67
N LEU A 60 -8.01 -21.04 1.35
CA LEU A 60 -6.98 -22.04 1.63
C LEU A 60 -6.59 -22.16 3.11
N TYR A 61 -6.91 -21.16 3.94
CA TYR A 61 -6.54 -21.15 5.36
C TYR A 61 -7.71 -20.85 6.31
N GLU A 62 -8.88 -20.42 5.82
CA GLU A 62 -10.06 -20.18 6.66
C GLU A 62 -10.65 -21.46 7.28
N ASP A 63 -10.62 -22.57 6.56
CA ASP A 63 -11.12 -23.87 7.05
C ASP A 63 -10.14 -24.58 8.00
N GLN A 64 -8.98 -23.97 8.29
CA GLN A 64 -7.95 -24.56 9.13
C GLN A 64 -8.07 -24.05 10.57
N PRO A 65 -7.94 -24.92 11.59
CA PRO A 65 -7.91 -24.48 12.99
C PRO A 65 -6.78 -23.45 13.20
N ALA A 66 -7.08 -22.33 13.85
CA ALA A 66 -6.10 -21.29 14.19
C ALA A 66 -5.06 -21.75 15.25
N ASP A 67 -5.15 -23.02 15.64
CA ASP A 67 -4.31 -23.74 16.59
C ASP A 67 -2.89 -23.96 16.03
N ASP A 68 -2.75 -23.98 14.69
CA ASP A 68 -1.46 -24.00 13.99
C ASP A 68 -0.82 -22.60 13.97
N TYR A 69 0.41 -22.52 14.49
CA TYR A 69 1.18 -21.27 14.53
C TYR A 69 1.33 -20.65 13.14
N MET A 70 1.61 -21.44 12.10
CA MET A 70 1.83 -20.89 10.76
C MET A 70 0.55 -20.28 10.19
N THR A 71 -0.55 -21.00 10.31
CA THR A 71 -1.89 -20.53 9.91
C THR A 71 -2.26 -19.23 10.63
N ALA A 72 -1.96 -19.09 11.93
CA ALA A 72 -2.17 -17.85 12.67
C ALA A 72 -1.29 -16.68 12.15
N GLN A 73 -0.05 -16.94 11.75
CA GLN A 73 0.81 -15.92 11.13
C GLN A 73 0.28 -15.48 9.77
N VAL A 74 -0.14 -16.42 8.93
CA VAL A 74 -0.73 -16.13 7.62
C VAL A 74 -1.99 -15.29 7.78
N GLN A 75 -2.95 -15.69 8.64
CA GLN A 75 -4.13 -14.88 8.95
C GLN A 75 -3.77 -13.45 9.41
N SER A 76 -2.67 -13.31 10.16
CA SER A 76 -2.19 -11.99 10.59
C SER A 76 -1.61 -11.16 9.45
N LEU A 77 -0.88 -11.77 8.51
CA LEU A 77 -0.42 -11.10 7.28
C LEU A 77 -1.61 -10.61 6.44
N MET A 78 -2.68 -11.40 6.39
CA MET A 78 -3.84 -11.12 5.54
C MET A 78 -4.57 -9.81 5.85
N LYS A 79 -4.45 -9.31 7.09
CA LYS A 79 -4.97 -8.00 7.51
C LYS A 79 -4.43 -6.81 6.71
N LEU A 80 -3.31 -6.99 5.99
CA LEU A 80 -2.77 -5.98 5.08
C LEU A 80 -3.66 -5.79 3.85
N TYR A 81 -4.28 -6.86 3.35
CA TYR A 81 -5.11 -6.82 2.14
C TYR A 81 -6.53 -6.32 2.41
N GLU A 82 -6.91 -6.18 3.67
CA GLU A 82 -8.17 -5.56 4.09
C GLU A 82 -8.14 -4.01 3.99
N LEU A 83 -7.07 -3.41 3.47
CA LEU A 83 -6.95 -1.96 3.34
C LEU A 83 -8.05 -1.40 2.41
N PRO A 84 -8.98 -0.56 2.89
CA PRO A 84 -10.18 -0.20 2.13
C PRO A 84 -9.91 0.48 0.78
N TRP A 85 -8.82 1.24 0.69
CA TRP A 85 -8.46 1.97 -0.52
C TRP A 85 -7.70 1.11 -1.55
N LEU A 86 -7.22 -0.07 -1.15
CA LEU A 86 -6.52 -1.03 -2.00
C LEU A 86 -7.35 -2.28 -2.31
N ASN A 87 -8.47 -2.47 -1.59
CA ASN A 87 -9.34 -3.63 -1.67
C ASN A 87 -10.75 -3.29 -2.19
N SER A 88 -10.86 -2.32 -3.09
CA SER A 88 -12.16 -1.89 -3.63
C SER A 88 -12.04 -1.57 -5.10
N LYS A 89 -13.12 -1.82 -5.86
CA LYS A 89 -13.27 -1.35 -7.25
C LYS A 89 -13.70 0.12 -7.31
N GLU A 90 -14.09 0.70 -6.18
CA GLU A 90 -14.54 2.08 -6.12
C GLU A 90 -13.38 3.06 -6.01
N THR A 91 -13.62 4.30 -6.43
CA THR A 91 -12.64 5.37 -6.23
C THR A 91 -12.50 5.69 -4.74
N ALA A 92 -11.30 5.55 -4.20
CA ALA A 92 -10.98 5.86 -2.82
C ALA A 92 -10.30 7.24 -2.70
N GLN A 93 -10.59 7.94 -1.60
CA GLN A 93 -9.83 9.12 -1.20
C GLN A 93 -8.70 8.68 -0.26
N VAL A 94 -7.47 9.09 -0.58
CA VAL A 94 -6.28 8.73 0.18
C VAL A 94 -5.62 10.01 0.67
N ASP A 95 -5.63 10.21 1.97
CA ASP A 95 -4.97 11.30 2.67
C ASP A 95 -3.77 10.79 3.49
N GLN A 96 -3.17 11.68 4.29
CA GLN A 96 -2.02 11.33 5.13
C GLN A 96 -2.35 10.33 6.23
N ASP A 97 -3.58 10.27 6.71
CA ASP A 97 -4.00 9.35 7.78
C ASP A 97 -4.18 7.95 7.20
N VAL A 98 -4.81 7.83 6.03
CA VAL A 98 -4.90 6.58 5.27
C VAL A 98 -3.51 6.03 4.96
N LEU A 99 -2.57 6.89 4.53
CA LEU A 99 -1.17 6.48 4.27
C LEU A 99 -0.44 6.06 5.55
N SER A 100 -0.69 6.73 6.68
CA SER A 100 -0.08 6.37 7.97
C SER A 100 -0.58 5.03 8.48
N ASN A 101 -1.88 4.77 8.40
CA ASN A 101 -2.48 3.48 8.74
C ASN A 101 -1.96 2.37 7.81
N THR A 102 -1.82 2.66 6.52
CA THR A 102 -1.25 1.72 5.53
C THR A 102 0.19 1.36 5.89
N LEU A 103 1.03 2.36 6.16
CA LEU A 103 2.42 2.16 6.56
C LEU A 103 2.52 1.32 7.86
N PHE A 104 1.66 1.61 8.83
CA PHE A 104 1.60 0.84 10.07
C PHE A 104 1.30 -0.65 9.82
N LYS A 105 0.30 -0.96 8.98
CA LYS A 105 -0.03 -2.36 8.62
C LYS A 105 1.11 -3.05 7.88
N ILE A 106 1.78 -2.34 6.95
CA ILE A 106 2.95 -2.86 6.23
C ILE A 106 4.08 -3.18 7.19
N GLN A 107 4.38 -2.29 8.13
CA GLN A 107 5.45 -2.50 9.12
C GLN A 107 5.12 -3.65 10.07
N SER A 108 3.84 -3.82 10.44
CA SER A 108 3.38 -4.98 11.20
C SER A 108 3.58 -6.29 10.41
N ASN A 109 3.27 -6.29 9.11
CA ASN A 109 3.51 -7.44 8.23
C ASN A 109 5.00 -7.74 8.10
N ARG A 110 5.84 -6.73 7.87
CA ARG A 110 7.30 -6.88 7.84
C ARG A 110 7.84 -7.54 9.10
N LYS A 111 7.31 -7.16 10.28
CA LYS A 111 7.69 -7.78 11.55
C LYS A 111 7.34 -9.27 11.57
N ILE A 112 6.14 -9.65 11.15
CA ILE A 112 5.73 -11.06 11.06
C ILE A 112 6.65 -11.83 10.10
N VAL A 113 6.90 -11.31 8.90
CA VAL A 113 7.79 -11.96 7.92
C VAL A 113 9.22 -12.12 8.48
N THR A 114 9.71 -11.12 9.21
CA THR A 114 11.01 -11.18 9.86
C THR A 114 11.03 -12.28 10.94
N GLU A 115 9.99 -12.36 11.77
CA GLU A 115 9.87 -13.42 12.79
C GLU A 115 9.79 -14.81 12.18
N LEU A 116 9.11 -14.96 11.04
CA LEU A 116 9.07 -16.21 10.28
C LEU A 116 10.48 -16.60 9.80
N ILE A 117 11.26 -15.68 9.23
CA ILE A 117 12.63 -15.97 8.76
C ILE A 117 13.54 -16.54 9.86
N PHE A 118 13.35 -16.11 11.11
CA PHE A 118 14.16 -16.57 12.24
C PHE A 118 13.59 -17.81 12.96
N ARG A 119 12.44 -18.34 12.52
CA ARG A 119 11.87 -19.60 13.04
C ARG A 119 12.26 -20.80 12.16
N GLU A 120 12.49 -21.93 12.83
CA GLU A 120 12.59 -23.31 12.31
C GLU A 120 13.47 -23.62 11.08
N GLU A 121 13.73 -24.91 10.89
CA GLU A 121 14.48 -25.47 9.77
C GLU A 121 13.60 -25.60 8.52
N TYR A 122 13.20 -24.47 7.93
CA TYR A 122 12.64 -24.53 6.56
C TYR A 122 13.66 -25.13 5.59
N ASP A 123 13.18 -25.87 4.60
CA ASP A 123 14.01 -26.23 3.46
C ASP A 123 14.54 -25.00 2.71
N GLN A 124 15.50 -25.22 1.81
CA GLN A 124 16.13 -24.13 1.05
C GLN A 124 15.12 -23.37 0.16
N THR A 125 14.10 -24.06 -0.36
CA THR A 125 13.10 -23.49 -1.27
C THR A 125 12.14 -22.57 -0.51
N THR A 126 11.59 -23.04 0.61
CA THR A 126 10.73 -22.28 1.52
C THR A 126 11.48 -21.05 2.07
N LYS A 127 12.79 -21.17 2.37
CA LYS A 127 13.63 -20.00 2.75
C LYS A 127 13.75 -18.97 1.64
N MET A 128 13.93 -19.40 0.39
CA MET A 128 13.98 -18.47 -0.75
C MET A 128 12.65 -17.73 -0.93
N TYR A 129 11.51 -18.38 -0.71
CA TYR A 129 10.21 -17.72 -0.75
C TYR A 129 10.01 -16.72 0.38
N LEU A 130 10.47 -17.03 1.60
CA LEU A 130 10.47 -16.06 2.70
C LEU A 130 11.34 -14.83 2.42
N GLN A 131 12.52 -15.02 1.82
CA GLN A 131 13.37 -13.90 1.41
C GLN A 131 12.65 -13.03 0.36
N SER A 132 12.04 -13.64 -0.65
CA SER A 132 11.24 -12.92 -1.66
C SER A 132 10.08 -12.14 -1.04
N LEU A 133 9.42 -12.74 -0.05
CA LEU A 133 8.35 -12.09 0.72
C LEU A 133 8.86 -10.85 1.46
N LEU A 134 10.03 -10.96 2.13
CA LEU A 134 10.66 -9.84 2.81
C LEU A 134 11.08 -8.72 1.85
N GLU A 135 11.66 -9.06 0.70
CA GLU A 135 12.03 -8.07 -0.31
C GLU A 135 10.81 -7.32 -0.85
N ASN A 136 9.70 -8.03 -1.08
CA ASN A 136 8.46 -7.43 -1.54
C ASN A 136 7.83 -6.48 -0.51
N ILE A 137 7.76 -6.87 0.76
CA ILE A 137 7.17 -6.00 1.81
C ILE A 137 8.03 -4.74 2.03
N LEU A 138 9.36 -4.84 1.91
CA LEU A 138 10.26 -3.68 1.98
C LEU A 138 10.04 -2.72 0.81
N ARG A 139 9.89 -3.23 -0.42
CA ARG A 139 9.58 -2.38 -1.59
C ARG A 139 8.21 -1.70 -1.46
N LEU A 140 7.21 -2.43 -0.95
CA LEU A 140 5.89 -1.86 -0.67
C LEU A 140 5.99 -0.73 0.37
N GLU A 141 6.75 -0.94 1.44
CA GLU A 141 7.01 0.08 2.47
C GLU A 141 7.66 1.34 1.86
N GLU A 142 8.69 1.17 1.04
CA GLU A 142 9.37 2.28 0.36
C GLU A 142 8.41 3.10 -0.51
N GLU A 143 7.54 2.47 -1.30
CA GLU A 143 6.59 3.19 -2.14
C GLU A 143 5.54 3.96 -1.32
N VAL A 144 5.09 3.40 -0.20
CA VAL A 144 4.17 4.11 0.71
C VAL A 144 4.86 5.27 1.41
N ILE A 145 6.13 5.13 1.81
CA ILE A 145 6.94 6.23 2.34
C ILE A 145 7.12 7.32 1.29
N LYS A 146 7.45 6.96 0.03
CA LYS A 146 7.52 7.93 -1.09
C LYS A 146 6.19 8.66 -1.27
N LEU A 147 5.07 7.96 -1.18
CA LEU A 147 3.73 8.56 -1.29
C LEU A 147 3.42 9.49 -0.11
N LYS A 148 3.85 9.15 1.11
CA LYS A 148 3.68 10.00 2.31
C LYS A 148 4.50 11.30 2.21
N HIS A 149 5.71 11.23 1.66
CA HIS A 149 6.64 12.35 1.51
C HIS A 149 6.62 12.99 0.11
N SER A 150 5.43 13.04 -0.50
CA SER A 150 5.24 13.44 -1.89
C SER A 150 4.80 14.90 -2.07
N GLN A 151 5.20 15.80 -1.16
CA GLN A 151 4.74 17.20 -1.17
C GLN A 151 5.07 17.96 -2.47
N THR A 152 6.10 17.51 -3.18
CA THR A 152 6.55 18.06 -4.47
C THR A 152 6.09 17.25 -5.67
N PHE A 153 5.34 16.16 -5.46
CA PHE A 153 4.92 15.30 -6.56
C PHE A 153 3.74 15.91 -7.29
N THR A 154 3.84 15.89 -8.60
CA THR A 154 2.74 16.15 -9.50
C THR A 154 1.70 15.03 -9.41
N LYS A 155 0.47 15.32 -9.84
CA LYS A 155 -0.59 14.31 -10.01
C LYS A 155 -0.14 13.03 -10.74
N ASN A 156 0.65 13.17 -11.81
CA ASN A 156 1.12 12.02 -12.58
C ASN A 156 2.13 11.17 -11.80
N GLN A 157 3.02 11.81 -11.04
CA GLN A 157 3.95 11.10 -10.16
C GLN A 157 3.19 10.38 -9.03
N LEU A 158 2.18 11.02 -8.45
CA LEU A 158 1.31 10.41 -7.44
C LEU A 158 0.55 9.22 -8.00
N LYS A 159 -0.04 9.33 -9.19
CA LYS A 159 -0.72 8.22 -9.87
C LYS A 159 0.24 7.04 -10.07
N ARG A 160 1.46 7.30 -10.52
CA ARG A 160 2.47 6.26 -10.72
C ARG A 160 2.86 5.57 -9.42
N VAL A 161 3.21 6.32 -8.38
CA VAL A 161 3.61 5.73 -7.09
C VAL A 161 2.44 4.98 -6.44
N THR A 162 1.21 5.49 -6.55
CA THR A 162 0.01 4.78 -6.06
C THR A 162 -0.20 3.47 -6.83
N GLY A 163 0.03 3.47 -8.15
CA GLY A 163 0.02 2.25 -8.97
C GLY A 163 1.11 1.25 -8.54
N ASN A 164 2.31 1.73 -8.22
CA ASN A 164 3.39 0.89 -7.69
C ASN A 164 2.99 0.26 -6.34
N VAL A 165 2.39 1.02 -5.43
CA VAL A 165 1.90 0.50 -4.13
C VAL A 165 0.93 -0.66 -4.37
N HIS A 166 -0.05 -0.50 -5.27
CA HIS A 166 -0.98 -1.58 -5.59
C HIS A 166 -0.28 -2.79 -6.25
N GLY A 167 0.65 -2.55 -7.17
CA GLY A 167 1.42 -3.61 -7.82
C GLY A 167 2.28 -4.41 -6.84
N TYR A 168 2.95 -3.74 -5.91
CA TYR A 168 3.73 -4.42 -4.86
C TYR A 168 2.84 -5.12 -3.84
N LEU A 169 1.65 -4.59 -3.53
CA LEU A 169 0.68 -5.27 -2.68
C LEU A 169 0.22 -6.59 -3.31
N TRP A 170 -0.12 -6.57 -4.59
CA TRP A 170 -0.43 -7.79 -5.33
C TRP A 170 0.76 -8.75 -5.30
N SER A 171 1.96 -8.31 -5.70
CA SER A 171 3.16 -9.16 -5.68
C SER A 171 3.45 -9.75 -4.30
N HIS A 172 3.14 -9.02 -3.22
CA HIS A 172 3.24 -9.51 -1.85
C HIS A 172 2.20 -10.61 -1.58
N LEU A 173 0.94 -10.47 -2.02
CA LEU A 173 -0.09 -11.54 -1.94
C LEU A 173 0.37 -12.83 -2.61
N ASP A 174 0.88 -12.74 -3.83
CA ASP A 174 1.39 -13.90 -4.56
C ASP A 174 2.58 -14.55 -3.82
N ALA A 175 3.45 -13.74 -3.22
CA ALA A 175 4.57 -14.23 -2.42
C ALA A 175 4.11 -14.94 -1.13
N VAL A 176 3.10 -14.39 -0.43
CA VAL A 176 2.52 -15.04 0.77
C VAL A 176 1.89 -16.37 0.38
N LYS A 177 1.11 -16.40 -0.70
CA LYS A 177 0.48 -17.63 -1.22
C LYS A 177 1.54 -18.69 -1.55
N THR A 178 2.58 -18.30 -2.27
CA THR A 178 3.67 -19.20 -2.67
C THR A 178 4.41 -19.77 -1.46
N PHE A 179 4.75 -18.92 -0.49
CA PHE A 179 5.39 -19.34 0.76
C PHE A 179 4.52 -20.33 1.52
N TYR A 180 3.24 -20.03 1.75
CA TYR A 180 2.35 -20.87 2.54
C TYR A 180 2.10 -22.24 1.88
N THR A 181 1.93 -22.27 0.55
CA THR A 181 1.78 -23.52 -0.20
C THR A 181 3.05 -24.37 -0.12
N SER A 182 4.23 -23.76 -0.23
CA SER A 182 5.52 -24.47 -0.07
C SER A 182 5.64 -25.09 1.32
N TYR A 183 5.38 -24.30 2.35
CA TYR A 183 5.38 -24.74 3.74
C TYR A 183 4.43 -25.93 3.97
N LYS A 184 3.19 -25.85 3.48
CA LYS A 184 2.21 -26.94 3.61
C LYS A 184 2.71 -28.22 2.94
N SER A 185 3.25 -28.12 1.73
CA SER A 185 3.77 -29.28 1.02
C SER A 185 4.91 -29.96 1.80
N GLU A 186 5.84 -29.18 2.36
CA GLU A 186 6.94 -29.69 3.18
C GLU A 186 6.43 -30.44 4.43
N TYR A 187 5.40 -29.91 5.10
CA TYR A 187 4.79 -30.51 6.29
C TYR A 187 3.94 -31.75 5.99
N GLU A 188 3.25 -31.80 4.84
CA GLU A 188 2.43 -32.94 4.41
C GLU A 188 3.29 -34.15 3.99
N TYR A 189 4.51 -33.93 3.47
CA TYR A 189 5.43 -35.01 3.10
C TYR A 189 6.37 -35.47 4.22
N SER A 190 6.39 -34.76 5.35
CA SER A 190 7.26 -35.06 6.51
C SER A 190 6.55 -35.81 7.65
N ASN A 191 5.23 -36.05 7.53
CA ASN A 191 4.42 -36.89 8.43
C ASN A 191 3.91 -38.14 7.70
#